data_AF-A0AB39MRG0-F1
#
_entry.id   AF-A0AB39MRG0-F1
#
_cell.length_a   1.000
_cell.length_b   1.000
_cell.length_c   1.000
_cell.angle_alpha   90.00
_cell.angle_beta   90.00
_cell.angle_gamma   90.00
#
_symmetry.space_group_name_H-M   'P 1'
#
loop_
_entity.id
_entity.type
_entity.pdbx_description
1 polymer ?
#
loop_
_entity_poly.entity_id
_entity_poly.type
_entity_poly.pdbx_seq_one_letter_code
_entity_poly.pdbx_strand_id
1 'polypeptide(L)'
;MKPPSVPEQPGGDPPSRRGRPPEPICEAAGTAHRIWLEPVRTRLTASGLTLDDLVGRSGYSKTRLSELLRGKGYYPGWEITYSVVRALDIPVSPVCRLWKAAAVEAEKDTAWITNGIRDVRAPELEEQPVAHLAFTQAMWQPYTAYARAFLQSDRRAQQVVSETFDILWLTWDEATASPDTPRHAWLLLRSRVLARAPKQPGGRPDLRAAAFSTASQAGIRDLAERLARISVLARFFDAIACLPPDQMDVTVLRYLCGIPADAVPGVVGLSGAVTHTLDHHARGALNGLYPDTDTQE
;
A
#
# COMPACT_ATOMS: atom_id res chain seq x y z
N MET A 1 -22.71 26.58 -68.91
CA MET A 1 -21.40 26.07 -68.46
C MET A 1 -21.51 25.69 -66.99
N LYS A 2 -21.36 24.42 -66.65
CA LYS A 2 -21.36 23.90 -65.28
C LYS A 2 -19.91 23.51 -64.97
N PRO A 3 -19.28 23.95 -63.86
CA PRO A 3 -17.91 23.55 -63.55
C PRO A 3 -17.87 22.10 -63.05
N PRO A 4 -16.74 21.40 -63.20
CA PRO A 4 -16.61 20.00 -62.84
C PRO A 4 -16.45 19.83 -61.32
N SER A 5 -17.14 18.84 -60.77
CA SER A 5 -17.02 18.37 -59.39
C SER A 5 -15.72 17.61 -59.19
N VAL A 6 -14.88 18.07 -58.26
CA VAL A 6 -13.72 17.34 -57.73
C VAL A 6 -14.22 16.29 -56.72
N PRO A 7 -13.76 15.03 -56.77
CA PRO A 7 -14.09 14.07 -55.72
C PRO A 7 -13.24 14.35 -54.48
N GLU A 8 -13.88 14.60 -53.34
CA GLU A 8 -13.25 14.59 -52.02
C GLU A 8 -12.69 13.19 -51.73
N GLN A 9 -11.37 13.09 -51.52
CA GLN A 9 -10.77 11.93 -50.87
C GLN A 9 -11.00 12.04 -49.36
N PRO A 10 -11.58 11.02 -48.69
CA PRO A 10 -11.58 10.98 -47.25
C PRO A 10 -10.20 10.52 -46.77
N GLY A 11 -9.33 11.49 -46.47
CA GLY A 11 -8.13 11.30 -45.65
C GLY A 11 -8.54 11.15 -44.18
N GLY A 12 -9.03 9.98 -43.82
CA GLY A 12 -9.18 9.58 -42.42
C GLY A 12 -8.16 8.50 -42.12
N ASP A 13 -7.13 8.84 -41.34
CA ASP A 13 -6.25 7.83 -40.75
C ASP A 13 -7.11 6.78 -40.03
N PRO A 14 -6.87 5.47 -40.25
CA PRO A 14 -7.67 4.45 -39.62
C PRO A 14 -7.52 4.55 -38.09
N PRO A 15 -8.62 4.38 -37.34
CA PRO A 15 -8.56 4.43 -35.88
C PRO A 15 -7.56 3.38 -35.39
N SER A 16 -6.52 3.84 -34.70
CA SER A 16 -5.55 2.99 -34.01
C SER A 16 -6.30 1.95 -33.20
N ARG A 17 -6.22 0.69 -33.64
CA ARG A 17 -6.90 -0.44 -32.99
C ARG A 17 -6.24 -0.61 -31.63
N ARG A 18 -6.85 -0.06 -30.58
CA ARG A 18 -6.46 -0.31 -29.18
C ARG A 18 -6.43 -1.82 -28.98
N GLY A 19 -5.25 -2.37 -28.70
CA GLY A 19 -5.08 -3.78 -28.41
C GLY A 19 -5.96 -4.21 -27.24
N ARG A 20 -6.41 -5.47 -27.23
CA ARG A 20 -7.21 -6.01 -26.13
C ARG A 20 -6.43 -5.86 -24.82
N PRO A 21 -7.03 -5.33 -23.73
CA PRO A 21 -6.36 -5.24 -22.45
C PRO A 21 -5.95 -6.63 -21.94
N PRO A 22 -4.86 -6.74 -21.16
CA PRO A 22 -4.48 -8.01 -20.54
C PRO A 22 -5.63 -8.54 -19.68
N GLU A 23 -5.81 -9.86 -19.63
CA GLU A 23 -6.75 -10.51 -18.70
C GLU A 23 -6.45 -10.13 -17.23
N PRO A 24 -7.42 -10.31 -16.30
CA PRO A 24 -7.19 -10.06 -14.87
C PRO A 24 -5.93 -10.75 -14.33
N ILE A 25 -5.31 -10.17 -13.30
CA ILE A 25 -4.20 -10.85 -12.61
C ILE A 25 -4.77 -12.14 -12.02
N CYS A 26 -4.02 -13.23 -12.18
CA CYS A 26 -4.37 -14.54 -11.67
C CYS A 26 -4.70 -14.48 -10.17
N GLU A 27 -5.78 -15.14 -9.74
CA GLU A 27 -6.16 -15.24 -8.32
C GLU A 27 -5.08 -15.92 -7.47
N ALA A 28 -4.26 -16.79 -8.08
CA ALA A 28 -3.15 -17.46 -7.42
C ALA A 28 -1.90 -16.59 -7.24
N ALA A 29 -1.84 -15.39 -7.84
CA ALA A 29 -0.73 -14.47 -7.58
C ALA A 29 -0.74 -14.08 -6.09
N GLY A 30 0.43 -14.08 -5.45
CA GLY A 30 0.56 -13.64 -4.06
C GLY A 30 0.25 -12.15 -3.89
N THR A 31 0.07 -11.71 -2.65
CA THR A 31 -0.27 -10.31 -2.36
C THR A 31 0.89 -9.41 -2.75
N ALA A 32 2.13 -9.78 -2.40
CA ALA A 32 3.32 -9.01 -2.78
C ALA A 32 3.54 -8.99 -4.30
N HIS A 33 3.21 -10.08 -5.01
CA HIS A 33 3.29 -10.09 -6.47
C HIS A 33 2.34 -9.05 -7.10
N ARG A 34 1.09 -8.99 -6.64
CA ARG A 34 0.11 -7.99 -7.15
C ARG A 34 0.59 -6.55 -6.96
N ILE A 35 1.28 -6.27 -5.85
CA ILE A 35 1.66 -4.92 -5.43
C ILE A 35 2.51 -4.16 -6.45
N TRP A 36 3.47 -4.82 -7.11
CA TRP A 36 4.23 -4.17 -8.17
C TRP A 36 3.58 -4.36 -9.54
N LEU A 37 2.83 -5.45 -9.74
CA LEU A 37 2.23 -5.79 -11.02
C LEU A 37 1.07 -4.85 -11.37
N GLU A 38 0.26 -4.44 -10.39
CA GLU A 38 -0.87 -3.53 -10.58
C GLU A 38 -0.43 -2.16 -11.14
N PRO A 39 0.52 -1.43 -10.53
CA PRO A 39 1.05 -0.18 -11.11
C PRO A 39 1.63 -0.36 -12.52
N VAL A 40 2.33 -1.48 -12.79
CA VAL A 40 2.87 -1.80 -14.12
C VAL A 40 1.75 -1.96 -15.15
N ARG A 41 0.68 -2.67 -14.82
CA ARG A 41 -0.49 -2.83 -15.69
C ARG A 41 -1.25 -1.52 -15.91
N THR A 42 -1.39 -0.71 -14.86
CA THR A 42 -2.00 0.62 -14.94
C THR A 42 -1.21 1.51 -15.90
N ARG A 43 0.12 1.55 -15.76
CA ARG A 43 0.99 2.32 -16.65
C ARG A 43 0.95 1.82 -18.09
N LEU A 44 0.95 0.51 -18.32
CA LEU A 44 0.77 -0.05 -19.66
C LEU A 44 -0.54 0.44 -20.29
N THR A 45 -1.63 0.38 -19.53
CA THR A 45 -2.95 0.84 -20.00
C THR A 45 -2.96 2.33 -20.30
N ALA A 46 -2.37 3.15 -19.43
CA ALA A 46 -2.27 4.61 -19.59
C ALA A 46 -1.37 5.03 -20.76
N SER A 47 -0.30 4.26 -21.03
CA SER A 47 0.65 4.52 -22.12
C SER A 47 0.06 4.31 -23.51
N GLY A 48 -1.06 3.57 -23.62
CA GLY A 48 -1.66 3.17 -24.89
C GLY A 48 -0.85 2.12 -25.67
N LEU A 49 0.28 1.64 -25.13
CA LEU A 49 1.10 0.61 -25.76
C LEU A 49 0.39 -0.73 -25.78
N THR A 50 0.58 -1.46 -26.87
CA THR A 50 0.09 -2.82 -27.03
C THR A 50 1.13 -3.84 -26.57
N LEU A 51 0.69 -5.10 -26.41
CA LEU A 51 1.61 -6.22 -26.21
C LEU A 51 2.64 -6.35 -27.35
N ASP A 52 2.27 -6.02 -28.58
CA ASP A 52 3.19 -6.10 -29.73
C ASP A 52 4.26 -4.99 -29.67
N ASP A 53 3.92 -3.80 -29.16
CA ASP A 53 4.89 -2.75 -28.88
C ASP A 53 5.89 -3.20 -27.79
N LEU A 54 5.40 -3.88 -26.74
CA LEU A 54 6.27 -4.43 -25.70
C LEU A 54 7.17 -5.54 -26.22
N VAL A 55 6.71 -6.38 -27.17
CA VAL A 55 7.58 -7.37 -27.84
C VAL A 55 8.74 -6.66 -28.53
N GLY A 56 8.45 -5.62 -29.31
CA GLY A 56 9.46 -4.85 -30.02
C GLY A 56 10.47 -4.15 -29.09
N ARG A 57 10.02 -3.66 -27.93
CA ARG A 57 10.87 -2.93 -26.96
C ARG A 57 11.66 -3.82 -26.00
N SER A 58 11.10 -4.96 -25.62
CA SER A 58 11.69 -5.83 -24.59
C SER A 58 12.43 -7.04 -25.15
N GLY A 59 12.18 -7.42 -26.42
CA GLY A 59 12.75 -8.62 -27.04
C GLY A 59 12.14 -9.94 -26.56
N TYR A 60 11.17 -9.91 -25.64
CA TYR A 60 10.46 -11.12 -25.17
C TYR A 60 9.26 -11.46 -26.04
N SER A 61 8.92 -12.76 -26.09
CA SER A 61 7.75 -13.22 -26.83
C SER A 61 6.44 -12.70 -26.21
N LYS A 62 5.43 -12.51 -27.06
CA LYS A 62 4.08 -12.09 -26.64
C LYS A 62 3.49 -12.97 -25.55
N THR A 63 3.74 -14.29 -25.62
CA THR A 63 3.30 -15.26 -24.61
C THR A 63 3.94 -14.99 -23.25
N ARG A 64 5.27 -14.82 -23.18
CA ARG A 64 5.97 -14.54 -21.92
C ARG A 64 5.52 -13.22 -21.29
N LEU A 65 5.35 -12.19 -22.12
CA LEU A 65 4.85 -10.88 -21.65
C LEU A 65 3.42 -10.98 -21.13
N SER A 66 2.56 -11.74 -21.81
CA SER A 66 1.20 -11.99 -21.33
C SER A 66 1.17 -12.79 -20.02
N GLU A 67 2.05 -13.76 -19.84
CA GLU A 67 2.16 -14.52 -18.58
C GLU A 67 2.60 -13.63 -17.43
N LEU A 68 3.65 -12.81 -17.64
CA LEU A 68 4.11 -11.80 -16.70
C LEU A 68 2.98 -10.86 -16.28
N LEU A 69 2.30 -10.24 -17.25
CA LEU A 69 1.25 -9.24 -17.00
C LEU A 69 -0.01 -9.82 -16.32
N ARG A 70 -0.18 -11.14 -16.37
CA ARG A 70 -1.26 -11.85 -15.66
C ARG A 70 -0.80 -12.40 -14.31
N GLY A 71 0.48 -12.32 -13.97
CA GLY A 71 1.05 -12.97 -12.80
C GLY A 71 0.83 -14.48 -12.80
N LYS A 72 0.81 -15.11 -13.98
CA LYS A 72 0.52 -16.54 -14.15
C LYS A 72 1.82 -17.33 -14.25
N GLY A 73 1.87 -18.50 -13.59
CA GLY A 73 3.00 -19.42 -13.65
C GLY A 73 4.02 -19.15 -12.55
N TYR A 74 5.30 -19.43 -12.85
CA TYR A 74 6.39 -19.19 -11.90
C TYR A 74 6.62 -17.70 -11.67
N TYR A 75 7.11 -17.36 -10.48
CA TYR A 75 7.51 -16.00 -10.18
C TYR A 75 8.57 -15.50 -11.19
N PRO A 76 8.33 -14.36 -11.86
CA PRO A 76 9.13 -13.95 -13.00
C PRO A 76 10.55 -13.54 -12.57
N GLY A 77 11.53 -13.86 -13.42
CA GLY A 77 12.89 -13.36 -13.27
C GLY A 77 12.96 -11.83 -13.34
N TRP A 78 14.00 -11.26 -12.74
CA TRP A 78 14.18 -9.82 -12.73
C TRP A 78 14.43 -9.25 -14.13
N GLU A 79 15.14 -9.96 -15.00
CA GLU A 79 15.47 -9.52 -16.37
C GLU A 79 14.24 -9.16 -17.22
N ILE A 80 13.23 -10.05 -17.27
CA ILE A 80 11.98 -9.78 -18.00
C ILE A 80 11.18 -8.65 -17.36
N THR A 81 11.15 -8.61 -16.02
CA THR A 81 10.45 -7.56 -15.27
C THR A 81 11.08 -6.20 -15.55
N TYR A 82 12.40 -6.11 -15.43
CA TYR A 82 13.19 -4.92 -15.72
C TYR A 82 12.97 -4.43 -17.15
N SER A 83 12.99 -5.34 -18.14
CA SER A 83 12.81 -4.97 -19.54
C SER A 83 11.43 -4.35 -19.81
N VAL A 84 10.37 -4.86 -19.17
CA VAL A 84 9.02 -4.28 -19.26
C VAL A 84 8.92 -2.95 -18.53
N VAL A 85 9.47 -2.86 -17.32
CA VAL A 85 9.49 -1.63 -16.51
C VAL A 85 10.21 -0.49 -17.27
N ARG A 86 11.35 -0.78 -17.89
CA ARG A 86 12.08 0.17 -18.75
C ARG A 86 11.29 0.55 -20.00
N ALA A 87 10.64 -0.41 -20.66
CA ALA A 87 9.83 -0.15 -21.86
C ALA A 87 8.61 0.77 -21.59
N LEU A 88 8.15 0.80 -20.34
CA LEU A 88 7.02 1.59 -19.85
C LEU A 88 7.43 2.89 -19.15
N ASP A 89 8.73 3.18 -19.09
CA ASP A 89 9.28 4.36 -18.39
C ASP A 89 8.80 4.44 -16.94
N ILE A 90 8.84 3.31 -16.24
CA ILE A 90 8.50 3.19 -14.82
C ILE A 90 9.81 3.26 -14.00
N PRO A 91 9.84 3.97 -12.87
CA PRO A 91 10.98 3.95 -11.95
C PRO A 91 11.33 2.51 -11.51
N VAL A 92 12.53 2.06 -11.83
CA VAL A 92 13.01 0.69 -11.61
C VAL A 92 13.25 0.42 -10.12
N SER A 93 13.79 1.39 -9.39
CA SER A 93 14.21 1.25 -7.99
C SER A 93 13.07 0.82 -7.07
N PRO A 94 11.91 1.50 -7.03
CA PRO A 94 10.75 1.03 -6.26
C PRO A 94 10.22 -0.32 -6.76
N VAL A 95 10.15 -0.56 -8.08
CA VAL A 95 9.72 -1.87 -8.59
C VAL A 95 10.67 -2.99 -8.15
N CYS A 96 11.99 -2.76 -8.15
CA CYS A 96 12.96 -3.74 -7.71
C CYS A 96 12.79 -4.10 -6.23
N ARG A 97 12.54 -3.10 -5.37
CA ARG A 97 12.26 -3.35 -3.95
C ARG A 97 10.99 -4.18 -3.74
N LEU A 98 9.91 -3.84 -4.44
CA LEU A 98 8.65 -4.58 -4.39
C LEU A 98 8.78 -6.00 -5.00
N TRP A 99 9.52 -6.13 -6.10
CA TRP A 99 9.80 -7.41 -6.75
C TRP A 99 10.61 -8.33 -5.83
N LYS A 100 11.57 -7.81 -5.06
CA LYS A 100 12.29 -8.60 -4.06
C LYS A 100 11.36 -9.11 -2.97
N ALA A 101 10.46 -8.26 -2.46
CA ALA A 101 9.50 -8.67 -1.44
C ALA A 101 8.58 -9.79 -1.96
N ALA A 102 8.14 -9.69 -3.21
CA ALA A 102 7.33 -10.70 -3.87
C ALA A 102 8.09 -11.99 -4.22
N ALA A 103 9.38 -11.90 -4.52
CA ALA A 103 10.23 -13.07 -4.70
C ALA A 103 10.34 -13.89 -3.41
N VAL A 104 10.51 -13.21 -2.27
CA VAL A 104 10.52 -13.86 -0.94
C VAL A 104 9.17 -14.51 -0.63
N GLU A 105 8.05 -13.84 -0.93
CA GLU A 105 6.70 -14.44 -0.80
C GLU A 105 6.53 -15.69 -1.67
N ALA A 106 7.15 -15.71 -2.86
CA ALA A 106 7.18 -16.85 -3.76
C ALA A 106 8.27 -17.88 -3.45
N GLU A 107 8.78 -17.89 -2.21
CA GLU A 107 9.77 -18.84 -1.69
C GLU A 107 11.08 -18.89 -2.50
N LYS A 108 11.48 -17.77 -3.11
CA LYS A 108 12.77 -17.66 -3.78
C LYS A 108 13.87 -17.41 -2.77
N ASP A 109 14.97 -18.14 -2.91
CA ASP A 109 16.13 -17.97 -2.03
C ASP A 109 16.89 -16.67 -2.34
N THR A 110 17.68 -16.23 -1.36
CA THR A 110 18.45 -14.98 -1.43
C THR A 110 19.48 -14.98 -2.57
N ALA A 111 20.06 -16.13 -2.91
CA ALA A 111 21.05 -16.23 -3.98
C ALA A 111 20.39 -16.03 -5.35
N TRP A 112 19.22 -16.65 -5.57
CA TRP A 112 18.40 -16.44 -6.77
C TRP A 112 18.02 -14.97 -6.95
N ILE A 113 17.55 -14.31 -5.88
CA ILE A 113 17.18 -12.90 -5.90
C ILE A 113 18.40 -12.01 -6.24
N THR A 114 19.52 -12.24 -5.55
CA THR A 114 20.72 -11.40 -5.70
C THR A 114 21.37 -11.58 -7.06
N ASN A 115 21.47 -12.81 -7.56
CA ASN A 115 22.05 -13.11 -8.87
C ASN A 115 21.15 -12.53 -9.97
N GLY A 116 19.83 -12.74 -9.90
CA GLY A 116 18.90 -12.19 -10.89
C GLY A 116 18.95 -10.66 -11.01
N ILE A 117 19.22 -9.96 -9.91
CA ILE A 117 19.42 -8.50 -9.92
C ILE A 117 20.80 -8.13 -10.48
N ARG A 118 21.86 -8.83 -10.07
CA ARG A 118 23.24 -8.55 -10.51
C ARG A 118 23.42 -8.74 -12.01
N ASP A 119 22.75 -9.74 -12.58
CA ASP A 119 22.86 -10.11 -14.00
C ASP A 119 22.25 -9.03 -14.93
N VAL A 120 21.46 -8.12 -14.38
CA VAL A 120 20.85 -6.98 -15.09
C VAL A 120 21.63 -5.71 -14.75
N ARG A 121 22.02 -4.93 -15.76
CA ARG A 121 22.76 -3.66 -15.57
C ARG A 121 22.07 -2.80 -14.51
N ALA A 122 22.84 -2.31 -13.54
CA ALA A 122 22.34 -1.42 -12.50
C ALA A 122 21.64 -0.20 -13.15
N PRO A 123 20.47 0.22 -12.63
CA PRO A 123 19.81 1.42 -13.13
C PRO A 123 20.77 2.62 -13.05
N GLU A 124 20.68 3.53 -14.02
CA GLU A 124 21.21 4.88 -13.82
C GLU A 124 20.54 5.50 -12.59
N LEU A 125 21.23 6.44 -11.93
CA LEU A 125 20.76 7.02 -10.67
C LEU A 125 19.36 7.62 -10.88
N GLU A 126 18.33 6.93 -10.40
CA GLU A 126 16.96 7.38 -10.56
C GLU A 126 16.68 8.48 -9.56
N GLU A 127 16.29 9.65 -10.06
CA GLU A 127 15.96 10.78 -9.22
C GLU A 127 14.57 10.57 -8.61
N GLN A 128 14.55 10.33 -7.29
CA GLN A 128 13.32 10.29 -6.52
C GLN A 128 12.70 11.70 -6.48
N PRO A 129 11.39 11.87 -6.73
CA PRO A 129 10.75 13.17 -6.65
C PRO A 129 10.97 13.81 -5.27
N VAL A 130 11.48 15.05 -5.22
CA VAL A 130 11.82 15.74 -3.96
C VAL A 130 10.62 15.80 -3.01
N ALA A 131 9.43 16.07 -3.55
CA ALA A 131 8.19 16.09 -2.76
C ALA A 131 7.85 14.71 -2.18
N HIS A 132 8.10 13.62 -2.91
CA HIS A 132 7.92 12.26 -2.41
C HIS A 132 8.94 11.93 -1.31
N LEU A 133 10.20 12.34 -1.47
CA LEU A 133 11.24 12.17 -0.46
C LEU A 133 10.88 12.90 0.84
N ALA A 134 10.49 14.18 0.74
CA ALA A 134 10.08 14.98 1.89
C ALA A 134 8.85 14.37 2.60
N PHE A 135 7.86 13.92 1.82
CA PHE A 135 6.68 13.24 2.37
C PHE A 135 7.05 11.93 3.07
N THR A 136 7.93 11.12 2.47
CA THR A 136 8.43 9.87 3.05
C THR A 136 9.10 10.12 4.39
N GLN A 137 9.98 11.13 4.47
CA GLN A 137 10.68 11.49 5.71
C GLN A 137 9.70 11.95 6.79
N ALA A 138 8.73 12.80 6.43
CA ALA A 138 7.74 13.32 7.38
C ALA A 138 6.80 12.22 7.91
N MET A 139 6.37 11.29 7.05
CA MET A 139 5.36 10.29 7.40
C MET A 139 5.94 8.97 7.91
N TRP A 140 7.25 8.74 7.79
CA TRP A 140 7.88 7.47 8.19
C TRP A 140 7.52 7.04 9.62
N GLN A 141 7.70 7.95 10.59
CA GLN A 141 7.44 7.66 12.01
C GLN A 141 5.96 7.40 12.31
N PRO A 142 5.01 8.31 12.01
CA PRO A 142 3.60 8.08 12.32
C PRO A 142 3.03 6.85 11.60
N TYR A 143 3.44 6.60 10.35
CA TYR A 143 2.98 5.43 9.60
C TYR A 143 3.52 4.12 10.20
N THR A 144 4.79 4.13 10.63
CA THR A 144 5.40 2.96 11.31
C THR A 144 4.74 2.71 12.66
N ALA A 145 4.45 3.76 13.44
CA ALA A 145 3.76 3.62 14.72
C ALA A 145 2.36 3.02 14.54
N TYR A 146 1.60 3.50 13.55
CA TYR A 146 0.30 2.94 13.20
C TYR A 146 0.41 1.47 12.76
N ALA A 147 1.31 1.16 11.82
CA ALA A 147 1.52 -0.21 11.36
C ALA A 147 1.92 -1.16 12.50
N ARG A 148 2.78 -0.70 13.42
CA ARG A 148 3.19 -1.46 14.61
C ARG A 148 2.01 -1.82 15.50
N ALA A 149 1.07 -0.90 15.71
CA ALA A 149 -0.11 -1.14 16.55
C ALA A 149 -0.97 -2.33 16.06
N PHE A 150 -0.97 -2.62 14.76
CA PHE A 150 -1.71 -3.75 14.18
C PHE A 150 -0.85 -4.99 13.93
N LEU A 151 0.41 -4.82 13.52
CA LEU A 151 1.26 -5.93 13.07
C LEU A 151 2.14 -6.53 14.15
N GLN A 152 2.31 -5.82 15.28
CA GLN A 152 3.06 -6.24 16.47
C GLN A 152 4.47 -6.76 16.17
N SER A 153 5.08 -6.22 15.13
CA SER A 153 6.41 -6.58 14.68
C SER A 153 7.01 -5.38 13.97
N ASP A 154 8.13 -4.88 14.49
CA ASP A 154 8.87 -3.76 13.89
C ASP A 154 9.25 -4.06 12.45
N ARG A 155 9.73 -5.27 12.19
CA ARG A 155 10.09 -5.72 10.85
C ARG A 155 8.89 -5.66 9.90
N ARG A 156 7.73 -6.20 10.31
CA ARG A 156 6.52 -6.19 9.46
C ARG A 156 5.98 -4.77 9.27
N ALA A 157 6.04 -3.93 10.30
CA ALA A 157 5.62 -2.53 10.25
C ALA A 157 6.49 -1.71 9.29
N GLN A 158 7.80 -1.78 9.43
CA GLN A 158 8.73 -1.09 8.52
C GLN A 158 8.61 -1.59 7.09
N GLN A 159 8.42 -2.91 6.90
CA GLN A 159 8.23 -3.49 5.57
C GLN A 159 6.98 -2.91 4.89
N VAL A 160 5.80 -2.94 5.55
CA VAL A 160 4.58 -2.44 4.91
C VAL A 160 4.64 -0.93 4.63
N VAL A 161 5.32 -0.16 5.49
CA VAL A 161 5.54 1.28 5.29
C VAL A 161 6.48 1.54 4.13
N SER A 162 7.62 0.84 4.05
CA SER A 162 8.55 0.93 2.92
C SER A 162 7.85 0.60 1.59
N GLU A 163 7.12 -0.52 1.54
CA GLU A 163 6.36 -0.90 0.34
C GLU A 163 5.28 0.13 -0.01
N THR A 164 4.68 0.79 0.98
CA THR A 164 3.71 1.87 0.74
C THR A 164 4.36 3.06 0.06
N PHE A 165 5.54 3.49 0.52
CA PHE A 165 6.28 4.58 -0.13
C PHE A 165 6.80 4.19 -1.51
N ASP A 166 7.17 2.92 -1.72
CA ASP A 166 7.54 2.42 -3.05
C ASP A 166 6.36 2.52 -4.03
N ILE A 167 5.16 2.14 -3.61
CA ILE A 167 3.95 2.28 -4.44
C ILE A 167 3.62 3.76 -4.67
N LEU A 168 3.69 4.61 -3.64
CA LEU A 168 3.48 6.05 -3.80
C LEU A 168 4.47 6.68 -4.76
N TRP A 169 5.70 6.17 -4.85
CA TRP A 169 6.64 6.63 -5.87
C TRP A 169 6.14 6.25 -7.26
N LEU A 170 5.71 4.99 -7.45
CA LEU A 170 5.17 4.51 -8.74
C LEU A 170 3.91 5.25 -9.18
N THR A 171 3.11 5.74 -8.24
CA THR A 171 1.84 6.43 -8.49
C THR A 171 1.88 7.91 -8.08
N TRP A 172 3.07 8.53 -8.03
CA TRP A 172 3.22 9.87 -7.44
C TRP A 172 2.44 10.95 -8.20
N ASP A 173 2.42 10.88 -9.53
CA ASP A 173 1.66 11.81 -10.37
C ASP A 173 0.15 11.70 -10.08
N GLU A 174 -0.36 10.48 -9.89
CA GLU A 174 -1.76 10.24 -9.53
C GLU A 174 -2.07 10.73 -8.11
N ALA A 175 -1.15 10.48 -7.16
CA ALA A 175 -1.29 10.89 -5.78
C ALA A 175 -1.28 12.42 -5.60
N THR A 176 -0.50 13.13 -6.43
CA THR A 176 -0.44 14.60 -6.43
C THR A 176 -1.56 15.26 -7.22
N ALA A 177 -2.18 14.53 -8.16
CA ALA A 177 -3.41 14.95 -8.81
C ALA A 177 -4.67 14.74 -7.94
N SER A 178 -4.56 13.96 -6.85
CA SER A 178 -5.63 13.80 -5.85
C SER A 178 -6.00 15.15 -5.20
N PRO A 179 -7.29 15.39 -4.86
CA PRO A 179 -7.68 16.56 -4.05
C PRO A 179 -6.95 16.66 -2.71
N ASP A 180 -6.49 15.52 -2.18
CA ASP A 180 -5.76 15.43 -0.92
C ASP A 180 -4.71 14.31 -1.01
N THR A 181 -3.44 14.68 -1.22
CA THR A 181 -2.30 13.73 -1.28
C THR A 181 -2.08 13.01 0.05
N PRO A 182 -2.05 13.69 1.22
CA PRO A 182 -1.97 13.00 2.51
C PRO A 182 -3.06 11.95 2.71
N ARG A 183 -4.33 12.25 2.38
CA ARG A 183 -5.43 11.30 2.55
C ARG A 183 -5.29 10.10 1.64
N HIS A 184 -4.88 10.32 0.39
CA HIS A 184 -4.61 9.24 -0.55
C HIS A 184 -3.52 8.30 0.00
N ALA A 185 -2.40 8.87 0.45
CA ALA A 185 -1.31 8.10 1.04
C ALA A 185 -1.73 7.36 2.32
N TRP A 186 -2.54 7.99 3.18
CA TRP A 186 -3.09 7.37 4.39
C TRP A 186 -3.93 6.15 4.06
N LEU A 187 -4.87 6.27 3.11
CA LEU A 187 -5.75 5.17 2.73
C LEU A 187 -4.96 4.00 2.10
N LEU A 188 -3.92 4.30 1.32
CA LEU A 188 -3.02 3.28 0.80
C LEU A 188 -2.29 2.54 1.93
N LEU A 189 -1.67 3.26 2.87
CA LEU A 189 -1.03 2.64 4.04
C LEU A 189 -2.04 1.78 4.81
N ARG A 190 -3.19 2.37 5.16
CA ARG A 190 -4.23 1.78 5.99
C ARG A 190 -4.72 0.46 5.40
N SER A 191 -5.06 0.44 4.11
CA SER A 191 -5.53 -0.78 3.45
C SER A 191 -4.50 -1.90 3.53
N ARG A 192 -3.21 -1.58 3.34
CA ARG A 192 -2.09 -2.53 3.38
C ARG A 192 -1.79 -3.05 4.78
N VAL A 193 -1.86 -2.19 5.78
CA VAL A 193 -1.70 -2.58 7.20
C VAL A 193 -2.85 -3.50 7.59
N LEU A 194 -4.09 -3.11 7.32
CA LEU A 194 -5.27 -3.89 7.71
C LEU A 194 -5.41 -5.20 6.94
N ALA A 195 -4.89 -5.31 5.72
CA ALA A 195 -4.82 -6.57 4.97
C ALA A 195 -3.86 -7.59 5.61
N ARG A 196 -2.82 -7.12 6.31
CA ARG A 196 -1.80 -7.97 6.97
C ARG A 196 -2.06 -8.16 8.47
N ALA A 197 -2.97 -7.37 9.04
CA ALA A 197 -3.35 -7.45 10.43
C ALA A 197 -4.06 -8.79 10.70
N PRO A 198 -3.76 -9.47 11.81
CA PRO A 198 -4.56 -10.60 12.28
C PRO A 198 -6.03 -10.19 12.37
N LYS A 199 -6.94 -11.11 12.04
CA LYS A 199 -8.38 -10.85 12.02
C LYS A 199 -9.10 -11.64 13.09
N GLN A 200 -10.08 -11.02 13.71
CA GLN A 200 -11.03 -11.68 14.60
C GLN A 200 -12.14 -12.36 13.79
N PRO A 201 -12.89 -13.31 14.40
CA PRO A 201 -14.17 -13.76 13.86
C PRO A 201 -15.05 -12.53 13.55
N GLY A 202 -15.47 -12.39 12.29
CA GLY A 202 -16.18 -11.19 11.79
C GLY A 202 -15.32 -10.20 11.00
N GLY A 203 -14.04 -10.48 10.76
CA GLY A 203 -13.20 -9.75 9.79
C GLY A 203 -12.59 -8.44 10.28
N ARG A 204 -12.81 -8.08 11.56
CA ARG A 204 -12.20 -6.91 12.21
C ARG A 204 -10.72 -7.17 12.55
N PRO A 205 -9.86 -6.13 12.56
CA PRO A 205 -8.48 -6.29 12.99
C PRO A 205 -8.39 -6.66 14.47
N ASP A 206 -7.49 -7.58 14.83
CA ASP A 206 -7.20 -7.93 16.23
C ASP A 206 -6.14 -7.00 16.80
N LEU A 207 -6.55 -6.12 17.72
CA LEU A 207 -5.67 -5.18 18.43
C LEU A 207 -5.24 -5.69 19.81
N ARG A 208 -5.74 -6.83 20.30
CA ARG A 208 -5.52 -7.28 21.69
C ARG A 208 -4.05 -7.47 22.02
N ALA A 209 -3.25 -7.90 21.04
CA ALA A 209 -1.83 -8.07 21.21
C ALA A 209 -1.10 -6.76 21.58
N ALA A 210 -1.68 -5.58 21.26
CA ALA A 210 -1.13 -4.30 21.68
C ALA A 210 -1.13 -4.13 23.20
N ALA A 211 -1.99 -4.87 23.92
CA ALA A 211 -2.08 -4.80 25.38
C ALA A 211 -0.76 -5.22 26.04
N PHE A 212 -0.01 -6.14 25.43
CA PHE A 212 1.29 -6.59 25.92
C PHE A 212 2.39 -5.54 25.73
N SER A 213 2.28 -4.70 24.70
CA SER A 213 3.27 -3.68 24.34
C SER A 213 2.91 -2.28 24.84
N THR A 214 1.82 -2.15 25.59
CA THR A 214 1.39 -0.85 26.16
C THR A 214 2.38 -0.40 27.23
N ALA A 215 2.91 0.82 27.12
CA ALA A 215 3.99 1.31 27.97
C ALA A 215 3.71 1.21 29.49
N SER A 216 2.44 1.37 29.90
CA SER A 216 2.03 1.24 31.31
C SER A 216 2.26 -0.16 31.89
N GLN A 217 2.43 -1.19 31.06
CA GLN A 217 2.70 -2.57 31.51
C GLN A 217 4.13 -2.77 32.00
N ALA A 218 5.09 -1.99 31.49
CA ALA A 218 6.51 -2.20 31.80
C ALA A 218 6.86 -1.94 33.27
N GLY A 219 6.03 -1.16 33.98
CA GLY A 219 6.21 -0.83 35.39
C GLY A 219 5.59 -1.82 36.39
N ILE A 220 4.71 -2.73 35.94
CA ILE A 220 3.97 -3.64 36.83
C ILE A 220 4.84 -4.87 37.14
N ARG A 221 5.26 -5.01 38.40
CA ARG A 221 6.15 -6.10 38.85
C ARG A 221 5.38 -7.38 39.20
N ASP A 222 4.17 -7.23 39.74
CA ASP A 222 3.34 -8.39 40.09
C ASP A 222 2.73 -9.02 38.83
N LEU A 223 2.90 -10.34 38.69
CA LEU A 223 2.45 -11.06 37.50
C LEU A 223 0.92 -11.11 37.41
N ALA A 224 0.22 -11.28 38.52
CA ALA A 224 -1.24 -11.38 38.53
C ALA A 224 -1.86 -10.03 38.18
N GLU A 225 -1.36 -8.94 38.77
CA GLU A 225 -1.75 -7.57 38.46
C GLU A 225 -1.49 -7.24 36.97
N ARG A 226 -0.32 -7.63 36.46
CA ARG A 226 0.04 -7.43 35.05
C ARG A 226 -0.92 -8.17 34.11
N LEU A 227 -1.23 -9.44 34.39
CA LEU A 227 -2.16 -10.24 33.58
C LEU A 227 -3.60 -9.72 33.66
N ALA A 228 -4.04 -9.28 34.84
CA ALA A 228 -5.35 -8.64 35.01
C ALA A 228 -5.44 -7.35 34.17
N ARG A 229 -4.39 -6.51 34.22
CA ARG A 229 -4.33 -5.26 33.43
C ARG A 229 -4.29 -5.53 31.93
N ILE A 230 -3.53 -6.53 31.48
CA ILE A 230 -3.52 -6.95 30.06
C ILE A 230 -4.92 -7.38 29.63
N SER A 231 -5.64 -8.12 30.47
CA SER A 231 -7.00 -8.56 30.16
C SER A 231 -7.96 -7.38 30.00
N VAL A 232 -7.88 -6.39 30.90
CA VAL A 232 -8.66 -5.14 30.82
C VAL A 232 -8.36 -4.36 29.54
N LEU A 233 -7.08 -4.19 29.20
CA LEU A 233 -6.63 -3.50 27.99
C LEU A 233 -7.03 -4.24 26.71
N ALA A 234 -6.94 -5.58 26.69
CA ALA A 234 -7.34 -6.39 25.55
C ALA A 234 -8.82 -6.17 25.21
N ARG A 235 -9.72 -6.20 26.21
CA ARG A 235 -11.15 -5.90 25.99
C ARG A 235 -11.37 -4.46 25.49
N PHE A 236 -10.59 -3.50 26.00
CA PHE A 236 -10.69 -2.11 25.53
C PHE A 236 -10.24 -1.97 24.07
N PHE A 237 -9.17 -2.67 23.67
CA PHE A 237 -8.70 -2.70 22.29
C PHE A 237 -9.66 -3.42 21.34
N ASP A 238 -10.41 -4.42 21.82
CA ASP A 238 -11.55 -4.99 21.09
C ASP A 238 -12.63 -3.93 20.83
N ALA A 239 -12.96 -3.11 21.83
CA ALA A 239 -13.92 -2.02 21.65
C ALA A 239 -13.44 -0.98 20.62
N ILE A 240 -12.14 -0.63 20.61
CA ILE A 240 -11.55 0.24 19.58
C ILE A 240 -11.70 -0.38 18.19
N ALA A 241 -11.45 -1.68 18.03
CA ALA A 241 -11.59 -2.37 16.75
C ALA A 241 -13.04 -2.42 16.23
N CYS A 242 -14.02 -2.11 17.08
CA CYS A 242 -15.45 -2.01 16.71
C CYS A 242 -15.85 -0.63 16.19
N LEU A 243 -14.99 0.38 16.33
CA LEU A 243 -15.29 1.74 15.88
C LEU A 243 -15.38 1.83 14.33
N PRO A 244 -16.13 2.82 13.80
CA PRO A 244 -16.06 3.18 12.40
C PRO A 244 -14.61 3.42 11.93
N PRO A 245 -14.27 3.11 10.67
CA PRO A 245 -12.91 3.21 10.11
C PRO A 245 -12.09 4.42 10.55
N ASP A 246 -12.55 5.64 10.26
CA ASP A 246 -11.79 6.86 10.57
C ASP A 246 -11.77 7.17 12.08
N GLN A 247 -12.79 6.75 12.84
CA GLN A 247 -12.80 6.89 14.29
C GLN A 247 -11.76 5.96 14.95
N MET A 248 -11.68 4.71 14.47
CA MET A 248 -10.65 3.76 14.89
C MET A 248 -9.25 4.31 14.59
N ASP A 249 -9.03 4.77 13.36
CA ASP A 249 -7.75 5.31 12.91
C ASP A 249 -7.28 6.47 13.81
N VAL A 250 -8.14 7.47 14.03
CA VAL A 250 -7.86 8.62 14.91
C VAL A 250 -7.58 8.18 16.35
N THR A 251 -8.38 7.24 16.87
CA THR A 251 -8.22 6.72 18.23
C THR A 251 -6.88 5.99 18.40
N VAL A 252 -6.52 5.12 17.44
CA VAL A 252 -5.25 4.39 17.46
C VAL A 252 -4.07 5.35 17.39
N LEU A 253 -4.08 6.29 16.44
CA LEU A 253 -2.99 7.27 16.30
C LEU A 253 -2.81 8.10 17.57
N ARG A 254 -3.90 8.61 18.12
CA ARG A 254 -3.83 9.49 19.30
C ARG A 254 -3.40 8.76 20.56
N TYR A 255 -4.03 7.63 20.86
CA TYR A 255 -3.92 7.01 22.19
C TYR A 255 -2.99 5.79 22.22
N LEU A 256 -2.91 5.01 21.13
CA LEU A 256 -2.02 3.84 21.08
C LEU A 256 -0.64 4.22 20.52
N CYS A 257 -0.59 5.11 19.54
CA CYS A 257 0.68 5.58 18.96
C CYS A 257 1.23 6.83 19.65
N GLY A 258 0.45 7.49 20.53
CA GLY A 258 0.87 8.69 21.25
C GLY A 258 1.08 9.91 20.35
N ILE A 259 0.44 9.95 19.18
CA ILE A 259 0.58 11.08 18.25
C ILE A 259 -0.22 12.28 18.79
N PRO A 260 0.39 13.47 18.89
CA PRO A 260 -0.29 14.68 19.35
C PRO A 260 -1.56 14.99 18.53
N ALA A 261 -2.60 15.47 19.21
CA ALA A 261 -3.92 15.70 18.59
C ALA A 261 -3.89 16.70 17.44
N ASP A 262 -2.98 17.68 17.49
CA ASP A 262 -2.72 18.66 16.43
C ASP A 262 -1.93 18.09 15.25
N ALA A 263 -1.18 17.00 15.44
CA ALA A 263 -0.44 16.30 14.38
C ALA A 263 -1.30 15.26 13.63
N VAL A 264 -2.29 14.64 14.28
CA VAL A 264 -3.18 13.62 13.65
C VAL A 264 -3.79 14.08 12.32
N PRO A 265 -4.35 15.31 12.18
CA PRO A 265 -4.91 15.79 10.91
C PRO A 265 -3.96 15.66 9.72
N GLY A 266 -2.69 16.05 9.91
CA GLY A 266 -1.66 15.97 8.88
C GLY A 266 -1.24 14.55 8.53
N VAL A 267 -1.37 13.60 9.47
CA VAL A 267 -1.08 12.18 9.23
C VAL A 267 -2.17 11.50 8.41
N VAL A 268 -3.44 11.77 8.71
CA VAL A 268 -4.57 11.07 8.06
C VAL A 268 -5.11 11.78 6.82
N GLY A 269 -4.67 13.02 6.57
CA GLY A 269 -5.20 13.88 5.50
C GLY A 269 -6.65 14.27 5.76
N LEU A 270 -6.93 14.82 6.94
CA LEU A 270 -8.25 15.35 7.28
C LEU A 270 -8.07 16.72 7.93
N SER A 271 -9.12 17.54 7.94
CA SER A 271 -9.09 18.82 8.66
C SER A 271 -9.13 18.60 10.18
N GLY A 272 -8.56 19.53 10.95
CA GLY A 272 -8.57 19.48 12.41
C GLY A 272 -9.99 19.44 13.01
N ALA A 273 -10.96 20.10 12.38
CA ALA A 273 -12.36 20.05 12.81
C ALA A 273 -12.96 18.65 12.63
N VAL A 274 -12.64 17.97 11.52
CA VAL A 274 -13.11 16.60 11.25
C VAL A 274 -12.48 15.62 12.22
N THR A 275 -11.17 15.67 12.44
CA THR A 275 -10.50 14.77 13.39
C THR A 275 -10.98 14.98 14.82
N HIS A 276 -11.23 16.22 15.23
CA HIS A 276 -11.82 16.52 16.54
C HIS A 276 -13.20 15.90 16.69
N THR A 277 -14.05 16.03 15.67
CA THR A 277 -15.39 15.44 15.65
C THR A 277 -15.34 13.91 15.70
N LEU A 278 -14.43 13.30 14.92
CA LEU A 278 -14.20 11.86 14.94
C LEU A 278 -13.75 11.36 16.31
N ASP A 279 -12.80 12.04 16.95
CA ASP A 279 -12.35 11.70 18.31
C ASP A 279 -13.48 11.82 19.34
N HIS A 280 -14.25 12.91 19.27
CA HIS A 280 -15.40 13.10 20.17
C HIS A 280 -16.42 11.96 20.03
N HIS A 281 -16.80 11.61 18.80
CA HIS A 281 -17.72 10.49 18.56
C HIS A 281 -17.14 9.14 18.95
N ALA A 282 -15.84 8.92 18.71
CA ALA A 282 -15.16 7.69 19.13
C ALA A 282 -15.23 7.52 20.65
N ARG A 283 -14.97 8.58 21.42
CA ARG A 283 -15.07 8.57 22.89
C ARG A 283 -16.49 8.27 23.36
N GLY A 284 -17.50 8.88 22.74
CA GLY A 284 -18.90 8.59 23.04
C GLY A 284 -19.28 7.14 22.76
N ALA A 285 -18.84 6.59 21.62
CA ALA A 285 -19.08 5.20 21.25
C ALA A 285 -18.35 4.22 22.20
N LEU A 286 -17.09 4.51 22.56
CA LEU A 286 -16.33 3.70 23.50
C LEU A 286 -16.95 3.68 24.90
N ASN A 287 -17.48 4.79 25.39
CA ASN A 287 -18.21 4.82 26.66
C ASN A 287 -19.45 3.90 26.65
N GLY A 288 -20.11 3.73 25.50
CA GLY A 288 -21.24 2.81 25.36
C GLY A 288 -20.82 1.34 25.24
N LEU A 289 -19.69 1.07 24.57
CA LEU A 289 -19.15 -0.29 24.36
C LEU A 289 -18.38 -0.82 25.58
N TYR A 290 -17.81 0.09 26.36
CA TYR A 290 -17.00 -0.18 27.54
C TYR A 290 -17.39 0.85 28.63
N PRO A 291 -18.59 0.70 29.22
CA PRO A 291 -18.98 1.57 30.33
C PRO A 291 -17.97 1.41 31.46
N ASP A 292 -17.59 2.53 32.11
CA ASP A 292 -16.77 2.49 33.31
C ASP A 292 -17.43 1.53 34.30
N THR A 293 -16.78 0.40 34.54
CA THR A 293 -17.20 -0.55 35.58
C THR A 293 -16.84 -0.08 36.99
N ASP A 294 -16.38 1.17 37.16
CA ASP A 294 -16.04 1.77 38.45
C ASP A 294 -17.23 2.53 39.06
N THR A 295 -18.41 1.91 39.11
CA THR A 295 -19.49 2.35 40.00
C THR A 295 -20.28 1.15 40.52
N GLN A 296 -19.65 0.35 41.40
CA GLN A 296 -20.21 -0.63 42.37
C GLN A 296 -19.08 -1.62 42.73
N GLU A 297 -18.56 -1.78 43.95
CA GLU A 297 -18.83 -1.34 45.33
C GLU A 297 -17.48 -1.17 46.06
#